data_AF-A0A803KRJ3-F1
#
_entry.id   AF-A0A803KRJ3-F1
#
_cell.length_a   1.000
_cell.length_b   1.000
_cell.length_c   1.000
_cell.angle_alpha   90.00
_cell.angle_beta   90.00
_cell.angle_gamma   90.00
#
_symmetry.space_group_name_H-M   'P 1'
#
loop_
_entity.id
_entity.type
_entity.pdbx_description
1 polymer ?
#
loop_
_entity_poly.entity_id
_entity_poly.type
_entity_poly.pdbx_seq_one_letter_code
_entity_poly.pdbx_strand_id
1 'polypeptide(L)'
;MGALHSSCLFLGVSNASSVQPVISIERTVFYTEKAAGMYSPLAYAAAQALVEVPYIAAQTLSYGIITYFMIGFERTIRKFLLYLVFTFLSFTYFTFYGMMAVGLTPTQHMAAIISSASYSLWNLFSGFLIPKSYIPGWWIWFYYICPVAWTLRGLISSQLTDVETIIVTEGFKGSVKEYLDLHYGFNSEMIGISAVVLIGFSLLFSGAFMASIRFLNFQRR
;
A
#
# COMPACT_ATOMS: atom_id res chain seq x y z
N MET A 1 -10.54 -0.88 -14.14
CA MET A 1 -9.25 -0.31 -13.69
C MET A 1 -9.42 0.88 -12.75
N GLY A 2 -10.20 1.91 -13.12
CA GLY A 2 -10.43 3.07 -12.25
C GLY A 2 -10.97 2.73 -10.87
N ALA A 3 -11.94 1.81 -10.77
CA ALA A 3 -12.45 1.34 -9.47
C ALA A 3 -11.34 0.76 -8.58
N LEU A 4 -10.49 -0.13 -9.10
CA LEU A 4 -9.37 -0.72 -8.34
C LEU A 4 -8.36 0.34 -7.89
N HIS A 5 -8.04 1.31 -8.76
CA HIS A 5 -7.16 2.44 -8.45
C HIS A 5 -7.71 3.30 -7.32
N SER A 6 -8.95 3.78 -7.47
CA SER A 6 -9.61 4.62 -6.48
C SER A 6 -9.79 3.90 -5.15
N SER A 7 -10.20 2.62 -5.17
CA SER A 7 -10.33 1.80 -3.97
C SER A 7 -9.01 1.63 -3.23
N CYS A 8 -7.93 1.25 -3.93
CA CYS A 8 -6.62 1.04 -3.28
C CYS A 8 -6.09 2.33 -2.64
N LEU A 9 -6.14 3.45 -3.37
CA LEU A 9 -5.64 4.73 -2.85
C LEU A 9 -6.51 5.27 -1.72
N PHE A 10 -7.82 5.33 -1.92
CA PHE A 10 -8.72 5.93 -0.93
C PHE A 10 -8.67 5.17 0.40
N LEU A 11 -8.71 3.84 0.34
CA LEU A 11 -8.68 3.01 1.54
C LEU A 11 -7.29 2.97 2.17
N GLY A 12 -6.24 2.93 1.35
CA GLY A 12 -4.87 3.01 1.82
C GLY A 12 -4.60 4.30 2.60
N VAL A 13 -4.97 5.44 2.02
CA VAL A 13 -4.83 6.77 2.66
C VAL A 13 -5.70 6.86 3.92
N SER A 14 -6.91 6.33 3.89
CA SER A 14 -7.81 6.34 5.06
C SER A 14 -7.23 5.54 6.22
N ASN A 15 -6.71 4.33 5.96
CA ASN A 15 -6.09 3.47 6.97
C ASN A 15 -4.82 4.11 7.56
N ALA A 16 -3.96 4.63 6.70
CA ALA A 16 -2.76 5.33 7.16
C ALA A 16 -3.11 6.56 8.02
N SER A 17 -4.16 7.30 7.67
CA SER A 17 -4.61 8.48 8.42
C SER A 17 -5.26 8.14 9.76
N SER A 18 -5.94 6.98 9.87
CA SER A 18 -6.51 6.52 11.14
C SER A 18 -5.47 6.04 12.14
N VAL A 19 -4.36 5.47 11.65
CA VAL A 19 -3.28 4.94 12.51
C VAL A 19 -2.41 6.07 13.08
N GLN A 20 -2.21 7.17 12.35
CA GLN A 20 -1.38 8.30 12.79
C GLN A 20 -1.71 8.86 14.20
N PRO A 21 -2.96 9.20 14.54
CA PRO A 21 -3.30 9.71 15.87
C PRO A 21 -3.08 8.66 16.97
N VAL A 22 -3.40 7.39 16.70
CA VAL A 22 -3.24 6.30 17.67
C VAL A 22 -1.77 6.19 18.08
N ILE A 23 -0.86 6.12 17.12
CA ILE A 23 0.58 5.99 17.41
C ILE A 23 1.14 7.26 18.06
N SER A 24 0.60 8.44 17.72
CA SER A 24 1.03 9.69 18.37
C SER A 24 0.68 9.72 19.86
N ILE A 25 -0.47 9.17 20.24
CA ILE A 25 -0.89 9.07 21.65
C ILE A 25 -0.02 8.04 22.37
N GLU A 26 0.12 6.84 21.79
CA GLU A 26 0.91 5.75 22.38
C GLU A 26 2.38 6.12 22.59
N ARG A 27 2.97 6.92 21.68
CA ARG A 27 4.33 7.46 21.83
C ARG A 27 4.54 8.20 23.15
N THR A 28 3.54 8.96 23.61
CA THR A 28 3.67 9.77 24.83
C THR A 28 3.77 8.87 26.06
N VAL A 29 2.99 7.78 26.07
CA VAL A 29 3.05 6.74 27.09
C VAL A 29 4.39 6.01 27.02
N PHE A 30 4.81 5.61 25.81
CA PHE A 30 6.10 4.97 25.55
C PHE A 30 7.29 5.75 26.10
N TYR A 31 7.33 7.07 25.93
CA TYR A 31 8.42 7.88 26.47
C TYR A 31 8.49 7.85 28.00
N THR A 32 7.34 7.77 28.67
CA THR A 32 7.28 7.68 30.13
C THR A 32 7.73 6.30 30.62
N GLU A 33 7.28 5.22 29.98
CA GLU A 33 7.66 3.85 30.33
C GLU A 33 9.12 3.54 29.99
N LYS A 34 9.64 4.14 28.92
CA LYS A 34 11.06 4.09 28.56
C LYS A 34 11.92 4.81 29.61
N ALA A 35 11.47 5.95 30.13
CA ALA A 35 12.17 6.66 31.20
C ALA A 35 12.18 5.86 32.52
N ALA A 36 11.13 5.06 32.77
CA ALA A 36 11.06 4.12 33.89
C ALA A 36 11.87 2.82 33.68
N GLY A 37 12.46 2.61 32.48
CA GLY A 37 13.28 1.44 32.18
C GLY A 37 12.51 0.14 31.98
N MET A 38 11.22 0.19 31.65
CA MET A 38 10.34 -0.99 31.63
C MET A 38 10.59 -1.95 30.45
N TYR A 39 10.89 -1.45 29.25
CA TYR A 39 11.11 -2.30 28.07
C TYR A 39 11.95 -1.62 26.96
N SER A 40 12.47 -2.44 26.03
CA SER A 40 13.30 -1.99 24.91
C SER A 40 12.47 -1.31 23.81
N PRO A 41 12.95 -0.21 23.19
CA PRO A 41 12.31 0.46 22.06
C PRO A 41 12.02 -0.46 20.86
N LEU A 42 12.90 -1.44 20.62
CA LEU A 42 12.75 -2.39 19.52
C LEU A 42 11.63 -3.40 19.79
N ALA A 43 11.51 -3.86 21.03
CA ALA A 43 10.45 -4.79 21.43
C ALA A 43 9.08 -4.13 21.31
N TYR A 44 8.97 -2.84 21.67
CA TYR A 44 7.76 -2.05 21.50
C TYR A 44 7.36 -1.88 20.03
N ALA A 45 8.29 -1.44 19.18
CA ALA A 45 8.00 -1.26 17.76
C ALA A 45 7.59 -2.57 17.07
N ALA A 46 8.23 -3.70 17.43
CA ALA A 46 7.87 -5.01 16.92
C ALA A 46 6.49 -5.48 17.43
N ALA A 47 6.18 -5.28 18.72
CA ALA A 47 4.88 -5.61 19.29
C ALA A 47 3.76 -4.82 18.60
N GLN A 48 3.96 -3.52 18.40
CA GLN A 48 2.99 -2.66 17.73
C GLN A 48 2.74 -3.09 16.28
N ALA A 49 3.81 -3.37 15.51
CA ALA A 49 3.66 -3.88 14.15
C ALA A 49 2.94 -5.25 14.11
N LEU A 50 3.17 -6.13 15.08
CA LEU A 50 2.51 -7.43 15.18
C LEU A 50 1.02 -7.32 15.53
N VAL A 51 0.66 -6.37 16.39
CA VAL A 51 -0.75 -6.12 16.78
C VAL A 51 -1.56 -5.60 15.59
N GLU A 52 -0.97 -4.80 14.70
CA GLU A 52 -1.65 -4.29 13.51
C GLU A 52 -1.98 -5.37 12.47
N VAL A 53 -1.17 -6.43 12.35
CA VAL A 53 -1.38 -7.52 11.37
C VAL A 53 -2.77 -8.16 11.45
N PRO A 54 -3.27 -8.64 12.61
CA PRO A 54 -4.62 -9.21 12.70
C PRO A 54 -5.73 -8.20 12.44
N TYR A 55 -5.57 -6.93 12.85
CA TYR A 55 -6.55 -5.87 12.53
C TYR A 55 -6.65 -5.65 11.02
N ILE A 56 -5.51 -5.53 10.35
CA ILE A 56 -5.43 -5.38 8.89
C ILE A 56 -6.01 -6.61 8.20
N ALA A 57 -5.73 -7.82 8.68
CA ALA A 57 -6.28 -9.05 8.11
C ALA A 57 -7.82 -9.09 8.20
N ALA A 58 -8.40 -8.74 9.36
CA ALA A 58 -9.85 -8.66 9.53
C ALA A 58 -10.49 -7.57 8.64
N GLN A 59 -9.84 -6.41 8.54
CA GLN A 59 -10.27 -5.32 7.67
C GLN A 59 -10.20 -5.72 6.18
N THR A 60 -9.12 -6.38 5.75
CA THR A 60 -8.99 -6.86 4.38
C THR A 60 -10.01 -7.94 4.07
N LEU A 61 -10.29 -8.86 5.00
CA LEU A 61 -11.25 -9.93 4.76
C LEU A 61 -12.67 -9.37 4.60
N SER A 62 -13.09 -8.47 5.50
CA SER A 62 -14.40 -7.83 5.43
C SER A 62 -14.56 -6.98 4.16
N TYR A 63 -13.59 -6.10 3.87
CA TYR A 63 -13.61 -5.26 2.67
C TYR A 63 -13.50 -6.08 1.38
N GLY A 64 -12.62 -7.07 1.39
CA GLY A 64 -12.29 -7.88 0.23
C GLY A 64 -13.46 -8.75 -0.22
N ILE A 65 -14.17 -9.39 0.72
CA ILE A 65 -15.38 -10.15 0.44
C ILE A 65 -16.42 -9.26 -0.23
N ILE A 66 -16.79 -8.15 0.41
CA ILE A 66 -17.86 -7.27 -0.09
C ILE A 66 -17.52 -6.74 -1.50
N THR A 67 -16.32 -6.19 -1.66
CA THR A 67 -15.92 -5.54 -2.91
C THR A 67 -15.78 -6.52 -4.06
N TYR A 68 -15.26 -7.73 -3.79
CA TYR A 68 -15.09 -8.74 -4.83
C TYR A 68 -16.43 -9.16 -5.44
N PHE A 69 -17.44 -9.37 -4.58
CA PHE A 69 -18.79 -9.72 -5.03
C PHE A 69 -19.51 -8.54 -5.69
N MET A 70 -19.30 -7.30 -5.23
CA MET A 70 -19.91 -6.11 -5.83
C MET A 70 -19.36 -5.76 -7.21
N ILE A 71 -18.05 -5.94 -7.43
CA ILE A 71 -17.43 -5.69 -8.74
C ILE A 71 -17.82 -6.78 -9.75
N GLY A 72 -18.18 -7.98 -9.27
CA GLY A 72 -18.58 -9.10 -10.13
C GLY A 72 -17.39 -9.81 -10.77
N PHE A 73 -16.26 -9.93 -10.05
CA PHE A 73 -15.12 -10.71 -10.52
C PHE A 73 -15.45 -12.20 -10.66
N GLU A 74 -14.67 -12.92 -11.47
CA GLU A 74 -14.84 -14.35 -11.70
C GLU A 74 -14.80 -15.14 -10.38
N ARG A 75 -15.72 -16.09 -10.19
CA ARG A 75 -15.87 -16.84 -8.93
C ARG A 75 -14.87 -18.00 -8.81
N THR A 76 -13.60 -17.75 -9.09
CA THR A 76 -12.52 -18.73 -8.96
C THR A 76 -11.77 -18.50 -7.65
N ILE A 77 -11.61 -19.56 -6.85
CA ILE A 77 -10.92 -19.51 -5.54
C ILE A 77 -9.51 -18.92 -5.67
N ARG A 78 -8.75 -19.30 -6.71
CA ARG A 78 -7.41 -18.78 -6.97
C ARG A 78 -7.39 -17.26 -7.14
N LYS A 79 -8.29 -16.70 -7.96
CA LYS A 79 -8.36 -15.25 -8.23
C LYS A 79 -8.84 -14.48 -7.00
N PHE A 80 -9.78 -15.05 -6.24
CA PHE A 80 -10.23 -14.49 -4.98
C PHE A 80 -9.11 -14.41 -3.93
N LEU A 81 -8.33 -15.48 -3.75
CA LEU A 81 -7.21 -15.48 -2.81
C LEU A 81 -6.12 -14.49 -3.22
N LEU A 82 -5.79 -14.40 -4.51
CA LEU A 82 -4.82 -13.41 -5.00
C LEU A 82 -5.31 -11.97 -4.75
N TYR A 83 -6.59 -11.71 -4.99
CA TYR A 83 -7.21 -10.41 -4.69
C TYR A 83 -7.09 -10.05 -3.20
N LEU A 84 -7.40 -11.00 -2.30
CA LEU A 84 -7.23 -10.80 -0.86
C LEU A 84 -5.77 -10.53 -0.49
N VAL A 85 -4.82 -11.29 -1.02
CA VAL A 85 -3.39 -11.12 -0.73
C VAL A 85 -2.89 -9.73 -1.16
N PHE A 86 -3.20 -9.28 -2.38
CA PHE A 86 -2.78 -7.95 -2.84
C PHE A 86 -3.47 -6.83 -2.07
N THR A 87 -4.74 -6.99 -1.69
CA THR A 87 -5.45 -6.01 -0.86
C THR A 87 -4.86 -5.96 0.55
N PHE A 88 -4.49 -7.10 1.12
CA PHE A 88 -3.85 -7.22 2.42
C PHE A 88 -2.47 -6.55 2.43
N LEU A 89 -1.64 -6.87 1.43
CA LEU A 89 -0.35 -6.22 1.20
C LEU A 89 -0.52 -4.71 1.06
N SER A 90 -1.55 -4.26 0.34
CA SER A 90 -1.84 -2.85 0.17
C SER A 90 -2.11 -2.15 1.48
N PHE A 91 -3.00 -2.68 2.31
CA PHE A 91 -3.30 -2.08 3.61
C PHE A 91 -2.08 -2.14 4.53
N THR A 92 -1.32 -3.23 4.51
CA THR A 92 -0.12 -3.41 5.34
C THR A 92 0.93 -2.32 5.09
N TYR A 93 1.34 -2.07 3.84
CA TYR A 93 2.35 -1.04 3.61
C TYR A 93 1.83 0.37 3.89
N PHE A 94 0.53 0.65 3.66
CA PHE A 94 -0.05 1.96 3.97
C PHE A 94 -0.08 2.21 5.48
N THR A 95 -0.48 1.22 6.28
CA THR A 95 -0.45 1.30 7.75
C THR A 95 0.98 1.50 8.24
N PHE A 96 1.93 0.71 7.72
CA PHE A 96 3.35 0.83 8.11
C PHE A 96 3.96 2.17 7.67
N TYR A 97 3.56 2.69 6.52
CA TYR A 97 3.94 4.04 6.08
C TYR A 97 3.39 5.11 7.04
N GLY A 98 2.13 5.01 7.45
CA GLY A 98 1.53 5.92 8.44
C GLY A 98 2.28 5.89 9.78
N MET A 99 2.63 4.70 10.26
CA MET A 99 3.46 4.53 11.46
C MET A 99 4.85 5.16 11.29
N MET A 100 5.53 4.90 10.16
CA MET A 100 6.83 5.50 9.84
C MET A 100 6.75 7.03 9.82
N ALA A 101 5.72 7.61 9.22
CA ALA A 101 5.54 9.06 9.12
C ALA A 101 5.41 9.73 10.50
N VAL A 102 4.62 9.14 11.41
CA VAL A 102 4.58 9.59 12.81
C VAL A 102 5.96 9.37 13.43
N GLY A 103 6.52 8.17 13.26
CA GLY A 103 7.85 7.77 13.67
C GLY A 103 8.90 8.86 13.49
N LEU A 104 9.01 9.41 12.28
CA LEU A 104 10.03 10.35 11.85
C LEU A 104 9.75 11.82 12.19
N THR A 105 8.53 12.15 12.63
CA THR A 105 8.12 13.53 12.88
C THR A 105 7.83 13.80 14.35
N PRO A 106 8.03 15.03 14.84
CA PRO A 106 7.76 15.38 16.24
C PRO A 106 6.26 15.51 16.54
N THR A 107 5.45 15.90 15.57
CA THR A 107 4.01 16.17 15.75
C THR A 107 3.16 15.44 14.71
N GLN A 108 1.94 15.05 15.11
CA GLN A 108 0.98 14.42 14.21
C GLN A 108 0.66 15.29 12.99
N HIS A 109 0.55 16.61 13.17
CA HIS A 109 0.26 17.52 12.05
C HIS A 109 1.37 17.52 11.00
N MET A 110 2.65 17.46 11.41
CA MET A 110 3.77 17.32 10.47
C MET A 110 3.75 15.97 9.76
N ALA A 111 3.45 14.88 10.48
CA ALA A 111 3.29 13.55 9.90
C ALA A 111 2.23 13.55 8.78
N ALA A 112 1.08 14.17 9.03
CA ALA A 112 -0.02 14.26 8.09
C ALA A 112 0.34 15.04 6.82
N ILE A 113 1.07 16.16 6.96
CA ILE A 113 1.52 16.97 5.82
C ILE A 113 2.52 16.22 4.94
N ILE A 114 3.50 15.54 5.54
CA ILE A 114 4.50 14.75 4.79
C ILE A 114 3.82 13.56 4.10
N SER A 115 2.87 12.93 4.79
CA SER A 115 2.09 11.83 4.26
C SER A 115 1.24 12.26 3.07
N SER A 116 0.53 13.38 3.16
CA SER A 116 -0.34 13.88 2.08
C SER A 116 0.45 14.27 0.83
N ALA A 117 1.64 14.85 0.98
CA ALA A 117 2.56 15.11 -0.13
C ALA A 117 2.98 13.80 -0.82
N SER A 118 3.30 12.77 -0.05
CA SER A 118 3.68 11.46 -0.59
C SER A 118 2.52 10.73 -1.27
N TYR A 119 1.30 10.81 -0.72
CA TYR A 119 0.10 10.26 -1.35
C TYR A 119 -0.20 10.92 -2.69
N SER A 120 0.02 12.24 -2.80
CA SER A 120 -0.13 12.98 -4.05
C SER A 120 0.85 12.47 -5.12
N LEU A 121 2.10 12.22 -4.75
CA LEU A 121 3.10 11.64 -5.66
C LEU A 121 2.72 10.22 -6.08
N TRP A 122 2.28 9.38 -5.15
CA TRP A 122 1.84 8.02 -5.47
C TRP A 122 0.60 8.00 -6.35
N ASN A 123 -0.32 8.95 -6.17
CA ASN A 123 -1.50 9.09 -7.02
C ASN A 123 -1.06 9.38 -8.47
N LEU A 124 -0.20 10.38 -8.67
CA LEU A 124 0.27 10.80 -10.00
C LEU A 124 1.07 9.71 -10.74
N PHE A 125 2.02 9.06 -10.05
CA PHE A 125 2.93 8.07 -10.64
C PHE A 125 2.48 6.62 -10.48
N SER A 126 1.23 6.38 -10.10
CA SER A 126 0.64 5.04 -9.98
C SER A 126 0.52 4.26 -11.30
N GLY A 127 0.71 4.92 -12.45
CA GLY A 127 0.51 4.33 -13.78
C GLY A 127 -0.93 4.39 -14.30
N PHE A 128 -1.89 4.84 -13.48
CA PHE A 128 -3.29 5.01 -13.91
C PHE A 128 -3.54 6.39 -14.51
N LEU A 129 -3.15 7.47 -13.81
CA LEU A 129 -3.28 8.86 -14.27
C LEU A 129 -2.32 9.18 -15.42
N ILE A 130 -1.04 8.81 -15.25
CA ILE A 130 -0.02 8.94 -16.29
C ILE A 130 0.45 7.51 -16.63
N PRO A 131 0.18 7.01 -17.85
CA PRO A 131 0.71 5.72 -18.27
C PRO A 131 2.24 5.74 -18.30
N LYS A 132 2.86 4.59 -17.99
CA LYS A 132 4.32 4.45 -17.89
C LYS A 132 5.07 4.97 -19.12
N SER A 133 4.51 4.81 -20.32
CA SER A 133 5.10 5.23 -21.60
C SER A 133 5.24 6.75 -21.75
N TYR A 134 4.40 7.53 -21.07
CA TYR A 134 4.42 9.00 -21.14
C TYR A 134 5.27 9.64 -20.04
N ILE A 135 5.84 8.86 -19.12
CA ILE A 135 6.70 9.38 -18.06
C ILE A 135 8.09 9.68 -18.66
N PRO A 136 8.63 10.91 -18.52
CA PRO A 136 9.99 11.22 -18.96
C PRO A 136 11.00 10.26 -18.36
N GLY A 137 11.99 9.83 -19.13
CA GLY A 137 12.96 8.81 -18.71
C GLY A 137 13.66 9.13 -17.38
N TRP A 138 13.88 10.41 -17.07
CA TRP A 138 14.49 10.83 -15.81
C TRP A 138 13.53 10.81 -14.60
N TRP A 139 12.20 10.72 -14.76
CA TRP A 139 11.21 10.54 -13.66
C TRP A 139 10.76 9.09 -13.48
N ILE A 140 11.19 8.16 -14.35
CA ILE A 140 10.66 6.80 -14.36
C ILE A 140 10.94 6.03 -13.06
N TRP A 141 11.97 6.40 -12.31
CA TRP A 141 12.28 5.82 -11.02
C TRP A 141 11.17 6.07 -9.98
N PHE A 142 10.43 7.19 -10.05
CA PHE A 142 9.29 7.44 -9.17
C PHE A 142 8.17 6.42 -9.37
N TYR A 143 7.97 5.94 -10.60
CA TYR A 143 7.02 4.86 -10.88
C TYR A 143 7.42 3.57 -10.17
N TYR A 144 8.72 3.25 -10.15
CA TYR A 144 9.22 2.03 -9.49
C TYR A 144 9.25 2.11 -7.96
N ILE A 145 9.44 3.31 -7.39
CA ILE A 145 9.38 3.54 -5.95
C ILE A 145 7.94 3.62 -5.43
N CYS A 146 6.96 3.86 -6.31
CA CYS A 146 5.55 3.94 -5.94
C CYS A 146 4.97 2.54 -5.63
N PRO A 147 4.61 2.23 -4.36
CA PRO A 147 4.03 0.93 -4.02
C PRO A 147 2.65 0.74 -4.67
N VAL A 148 1.92 1.83 -4.92
CA VAL A 148 0.60 1.81 -5.57
C VAL A 148 0.68 1.34 -7.03
N ALA A 149 1.77 1.64 -7.73
CA ALA A 149 1.97 1.14 -9.09
C ALA A 149 2.07 -0.40 -9.11
N TRP A 150 2.75 -0.97 -8.11
CA TRP A 150 2.90 -2.43 -7.96
C TRP A 150 1.62 -3.11 -7.49
N THR A 151 0.83 -2.49 -6.60
CA THR A 151 -0.48 -3.05 -6.22
C THR A 151 -1.42 -3.10 -7.40
N LEU A 152 -1.50 -2.03 -8.19
CA LEU A 152 -2.39 -1.99 -9.34
C LEU A 152 -1.97 -3.01 -10.37
N ARG A 153 -0.68 -3.09 -10.67
CA ARG A 153 -0.13 -4.12 -11.55
C ARG A 153 -0.48 -5.53 -11.08
N GLY A 154 -0.27 -5.83 -9.80
CA GLY A 154 -0.57 -7.14 -9.21
C GLY A 154 -2.06 -7.48 -9.26
N LEU A 155 -2.93 -6.55 -8.85
CA LEU A 155 -4.38 -6.73 -8.87
C LEU A 155 -4.91 -6.90 -10.30
N ILE A 156 -4.54 -6.00 -11.21
CA ILE A 156 -4.97 -6.04 -12.61
C ILE A 156 -4.51 -7.33 -13.28
N SER A 157 -3.23 -7.71 -13.11
CA SER A 157 -2.73 -8.93 -13.72
C SER A 157 -3.37 -10.19 -13.12
N SER A 158 -3.62 -10.21 -11.80
CA SER A 158 -4.26 -11.36 -11.16
C SER A 158 -5.71 -11.60 -11.60
N GLN A 159 -6.45 -10.54 -11.93
CA GLN A 159 -7.88 -10.62 -12.25
C GLN A 159 -8.16 -10.66 -13.75
N LEU A 160 -7.42 -9.87 -14.55
CA LEU A 160 -7.75 -9.57 -15.94
C LEU A 160 -6.85 -10.27 -16.97
N THR A 161 -5.74 -10.89 -16.58
CA THR A 161 -4.83 -11.49 -17.57
C THR A 161 -5.40 -12.75 -18.27
N ASP A 162 -6.35 -13.44 -17.64
CA ASP A 162 -7.02 -14.62 -18.23
C ASP A 162 -8.37 -14.28 -18.88
N VAL A 163 -8.76 -12.99 -18.88
CA VAL A 163 -10.07 -12.56 -19.39
C VAL A 163 -9.94 -12.27 -20.87
N GLU A 164 -10.46 -13.17 -21.70
CA GLU A 164 -10.41 -13.04 -23.16
C GLU A 164 -11.54 -12.19 -23.76
N THR A 165 -12.33 -11.51 -22.93
CA THR A 165 -13.45 -10.71 -23.42
C THR A 165 -12.95 -9.64 -24.40
N ILE A 166 -13.60 -9.57 -25.55
CA ILE A 166 -13.24 -8.63 -26.60
C ILE A 166 -13.77 -7.26 -26.17
N ILE A 167 -12.87 -6.30 -26.00
CA ILE A 167 -13.24 -4.91 -25.76
C ILE A 167 -13.16 -4.15 -27.08
N VAL A 168 -14.22 -3.39 -27.38
CA VAL A 168 -14.24 -2.44 -28.48
C VAL A 168 -14.16 -1.06 -27.85
N THR A 169 -13.02 -0.39 -28.00
CA THR A 169 -12.80 1.00 -27.57
C THR A 169 -12.44 1.82 -28.81
N GLU A 170 -12.64 3.14 -28.78
CA GLU A 170 -12.25 4.01 -29.89
C GLU A 170 -10.77 3.79 -30.25
N GLY A 171 -10.51 3.20 -31.42
CA GLY A 171 -9.17 2.91 -31.93
C GLY A 171 -8.56 1.54 -31.56
N PHE A 172 -9.22 0.71 -30.73
CA PHE A 172 -8.71 -0.64 -30.39
C PHE A 172 -9.83 -1.68 -30.32
N LYS A 173 -9.64 -2.78 -31.06
CA LYS A 173 -10.51 -3.97 -31.02
C LYS A 173 -9.62 -5.18 -30.76
N GLY A 174 -9.63 -5.66 -29.52
CA GLY A 174 -8.78 -6.77 -29.09
C GLY A 174 -9.25 -7.34 -27.76
N SER A 175 -8.54 -8.37 -27.29
CA SER A 175 -8.79 -8.96 -25.97
C SER A 175 -8.35 -8.01 -24.85
N VAL A 176 -8.98 -8.08 -23.67
CA VAL A 176 -8.51 -7.37 -22.46
C VAL A 176 -7.04 -7.71 -22.17
N LYS A 177 -6.61 -8.96 -22.41
CA LYS A 177 -5.22 -9.39 -22.27
C LYS A 177 -4.28 -8.62 -23.21
N GLU A 178 -4.67 -8.48 -24.47
CA GLU A 178 -3.90 -7.80 -25.50
C GLU A 178 -3.82 -6.29 -25.23
N TYR A 179 -4.89 -5.70 -24.70
CA TYR A 179 -4.88 -4.30 -24.26
C TYR A 179 -3.91 -4.08 -23.08
N LEU A 180 -3.91 -4.98 -22.09
CA LEU A 180 -3.03 -4.88 -20.92
C LEU A 180 -1.57 -5.10 -21.26
N ASP A 181 -1.27 -5.99 -22.21
CA ASP A 181 0.09 -6.22 -22.67
C ASP A 181 0.59 -5.04 -23.52
N LEU A 182 -0.21 -4.60 -24.50
CA LEU A 182 0.19 -3.57 -25.46
C LEU A 182 0.28 -2.16 -24.86
N HIS A 183 -0.61 -1.81 -23.92
CA HIS A 183 -0.62 -0.47 -23.30
C HIS A 183 0.13 -0.39 -21.97
N TYR A 184 0.20 -1.48 -21.20
CA TYR A 184 0.75 -1.47 -19.84
C TYR A 184 1.92 -2.44 -19.61
N GLY A 185 2.18 -3.39 -20.52
CA GLY A 185 3.24 -4.39 -20.38
C GLY A 185 3.05 -5.28 -19.15
N PHE A 186 1.81 -5.69 -18.88
CA PHE A 186 1.45 -6.51 -17.72
C PHE A 186 1.41 -8.00 -18.07
N ASN A 187 2.50 -8.71 -17.75
CA ASN A 187 2.62 -10.16 -17.94
C ASN A 187 2.23 -10.95 -16.68
N SER A 188 1.66 -12.16 -16.84
CA SER A 188 1.28 -13.06 -15.74
C SER A 188 2.44 -13.43 -14.81
N GLU A 189 3.67 -13.48 -15.33
CA GLU A 189 4.88 -13.77 -14.55
C GLU A 189 5.21 -12.67 -13.53
N MET A 190 4.64 -11.48 -13.70
CA MET A 190 4.95 -10.30 -12.89
C MET A 190 4.08 -10.19 -11.64
N ILE A 191 3.11 -11.10 -11.47
CA ILE A 191 2.28 -11.19 -10.26
C ILE A 191 3.16 -11.50 -9.05
N GLY A 192 4.04 -12.50 -9.16
CA GLY A 192 4.95 -12.88 -8.07
C GLY A 192 5.93 -11.77 -7.71
N ILE A 193 6.52 -11.11 -8.71
CA ILE A 193 7.42 -9.97 -8.52
C ILE A 193 6.71 -8.83 -7.78
N SER A 194 5.48 -8.51 -8.18
CA SER A 194 4.70 -7.45 -7.53
C SER A 194 4.43 -7.77 -6.06
N ALA A 195 4.10 -9.03 -5.73
CA ALA A 195 3.92 -9.44 -4.33
C ALA A 195 5.21 -9.30 -3.52
N VAL A 196 6.36 -9.75 -4.05
CA VAL A 196 7.66 -9.63 -3.37
C VAL A 196 8.05 -8.17 -3.14
N VAL A 197 7.84 -7.31 -4.13
CA VAL A 197 8.13 -5.88 -4.02
C VAL A 197 7.26 -5.23 -2.94
N LEU A 198 5.97 -5.58 -2.86
CA LEU A 198 5.06 -5.06 -1.82
C LEU A 198 5.44 -5.55 -0.42
N ILE A 199 5.87 -6.80 -0.27
CA ILE A 199 6.43 -7.30 1.00
C ILE A 199 7.68 -6.49 1.36
N GLY A 200 8.56 -6.23 0.38
CA GLY A 200 9.74 -5.40 0.55
C GLY A 200 9.42 -3.99 1.06
N PHE A 201 8.41 -3.32 0.49
CA PHE A 201 7.96 -2.01 0.96
C PHE A 201 7.39 -2.06 2.39
N SER A 202 6.58 -3.07 2.70
CA SER A 202 6.06 -3.26 4.06
C SER A 202 7.19 -3.43 5.07
N LEU A 203 8.18 -4.29 4.79
CA LEU A 203 9.34 -4.49 5.65
C LEU A 203 10.20 -3.23 5.76
N LEU A 204 10.37 -2.49 4.67
CA LEU A 204 11.12 -1.24 4.64
C LEU A 204 10.46 -0.18 5.54
N PHE A 205 9.14 0.02 5.42
CA PHE A 205 8.43 1.00 6.25
C PHE A 205 8.38 0.59 7.72
N SER A 206 8.17 -0.70 8.00
CA SER A 206 8.24 -1.24 9.36
C SER A 206 9.63 -1.09 9.97
N GLY A 207 10.69 -1.40 9.21
CA GLY A 207 12.08 -1.23 9.63
C GLY A 207 12.46 0.23 9.85
N ALA A 208 12.00 1.14 8.98
CA ALA A 208 12.20 2.57 9.14
C ALA A 208 11.49 3.10 10.40
N PHE A 209 10.27 2.65 10.68
CA PHE A 209 9.56 2.97 11.92
C PHE A 209 10.33 2.49 13.16
N MET A 210 10.81 1.24 13.15
CA MET A 210 11.60 0.65 14.23
C MET A 210 12.92 1.40 14.47
N ALA A 211 13.62 1.78 13.40
CA ALA A 211 14.82 2.61 13.47
C ALA A 211 14.50 4.00 14.05
N SER A 212 13.39 4.59 13.62
CA SER A 212 12.94 5.90 14.08
C SER A 212 12.71 5.94 15.59
N ILE A 213 12.01 4.95 16.14
CA ILE A 213 11.76 4.85 17.59
C ILE A 213 13.05 4.64 18.40
N ARG A 214 14.04 3.96 17.80
CA ARG A 214 15.34 3.72 18.44
C ARG A 214 16.21 4.99 18.49
N PHE A 215 16.33 5.70 17.37
CA PHE A 215 17.27 6.79 17.21
C PHE A 215 16.70 8.17 17.50
N LEU A 216 15.39 8.39 17.30
CA LEU A 216 14.76 9.69 17.48
C LEU A 216 14.08 9.78 18.85
N ASN A 217 14.41 10.84 19.58
CA ASN A 217 13.71 11.21 20.80
C ASN A 217 13.13 12.63 20.64
N PHE A 218 11.81 12.72 20.58
CA PHE A 218 11.09 13.99 20.42
C PHE A 218 10.57 14.56 21.73
N GLN A 219 10.91 13.95 22.87
CA GLN A 219 10.56 14.48 24.18
C GLN A 219 11.38 15.75 24.44
N ARG A 220 10.76 16.93 24.26
CA ARG A 220 11.32 18.19 24.76
C ARG A 220 11.28 18.16 26.30
N ARG A 221 12.44 18.37 26.92
CA ARG A 221 12.55 18.76 28.34
C ARG A 221 11.85 20.09 28.58
#